data_AF-K7QWV9-F1
#
_entry.id   AF-K7QWV9-F1
#
_cell.length_a   1.000
_cell.length_b   1.000
_cell.length_c   1.000
_cell.angle_alpha   90.00
_cell.angle_beta   90.00
_cell.angle_gamma   90.00
#
_symmetry.space_group_name_H-M   'P 1'
#
loop_
_entity.id
_entity.type
_entity.pdbx_description
1 polymer ?
#
loop_
_entity_poly.entity_id
_entity_poly.type
_entity_poly.pdbx_seq_one_letter_code
_entity_poly.pdbx_strand_id
1 'polypeptide(L)'
;MSTWTDRARLFVKGRALLLDLGRPTPLYTESGPKRARYLLVGRLAPPDWCRLGLPREEVLHYPLPIDPLDFAWEGATLVLPGLRVYLEGPPEFVETPYWAWPL
;
A
#
# COMPACT_ATOMS: atom_id res chain seq x y z
N MET A 1 14.89 -14.61 -2.68
CA MET A 1 13.83 -14.62 -3.72
C MET A 1 12.51 -14.32 -3.04
N SER A 2 11.92 -13.18 -3.40
CA SER A 2 10.76 -12.61 -2.73
C SER A 2 9.50 -13.44 -3.01
N THR A 3 8.93 -14.09 -1.99
CA THR A 3 7.89 -15.13 -2.16
C THR A 3 6.46 -14.58 -2.37
N TRP A 4 6.30 -13.27 -2.44
CA TRP A 4 4.99 -12.61 -2.53
C TRP A 4 4.69 -12.05 -3.93
N THR A 5 5.70 -11.88 -4.78
CA THR A 5 5.55 -11.42 -6.17
C THR A 5 4.67 -12.36 -7.02
N ASP A 6 4.66 -13.65 -6.68
CA ASP A 6 3.84 -14.68 -7.35
C ASP A 6 2.34 -14.64 -6.96
N ARG A 7 2.01 -13.86 -5.91
CA ARG A 7 0.65 -13.82 -5.34
C ARG A 7 0.02 -12.44 -5.40
N ALA A 8 0.84 -11.40 -5.47
CA ALA A 8 0.39 -10.03 -5.49
C ALA A 8 -0.32 -9.72 -6.82
N ARG A 9 -1.59 -9.31 -6.77
CA ARG A 9 -2.35 -8.92 -7.96
C ARG A 9 -2.58 -7.41 -7.96
N LEU A 10 -2.17 -6.77 -9.04
CA LEU A 10 -2.37 -5.34 -9.24
C LEU A 10 -3.64 -5.11 -10.07
N PHE A 11 -4.53 -4.27 -9.56
CA PHE A 11 -5.72 -3.81 -10.26
C PHE A 11 -5.71 -2.29 -10.33
N VAL A 12 -5.83 -1.75 -11.54
CA VAL A 12 -5.96 -0.31 -11.76
C VAL A 12 -7.40 -0.02 -12.16
N LYS A 13 -8.07 0.85 -11.41
CA LYS A 13 -9.44 1.28 -11.71
C LYS A 13 -9.57 2.80 -11.59
N GLY A 14 -9.66 3.47 -12.72
CA GLY A 14 -9.74 4.93 -12.76
C GLY A 14 -8.48 5.57 -12.18
N ARG A 15 -8.62 6.33 -11.09
CA ARG A 15 -7.53 7.03 -10.37
C ARG A 15 -7.08 6.29 -9.11
N ALA A 16 -7.29 4.98 -9.04
CA ALA A 16 -6.90 4.17 -7.90
C ALA A 16 -6.19 2.90 -8.33
N LEU A 17 -5.17 2.57 -7.55
CA LEU A 17 -4.35 1.38 -7.62
C LEU A 17 -4.70 0.49 -6.42
N LEU A 18 -5.11 -0.73 -6.70
CA LEU A 18 -5.41 -1.75 -5.71
C LEU A 18 -4.41 -2.89 -5.87
N LEU A 19 -3.64 -3.15 -4.82
CA LEU A 19 -2.76 -4.30 -4.73
C LEU A 19 -3.35 -5.31 -3.76
N ASP A 20 -3.73 -6.49 -4.24
CA ASP A 20 -4.09 -7.64 -3.40
C ASP A 20 -2.83 -8.44 -3.09
N LEU A 21 -2.45 -8.51 -1.81
CA LEU A 21 -1.30 -9.29 -1.32
C LEU A 21 -1.59 -10.79 -1.21
N GLY A 22 -2.82 -11.21 -1.50
CA GLY A 22 -3.33 -12.58 -1.43
C GLY A 22 -3.65 -13.05 -0.01
N ARG A 23 -2.98 -12.51 1.02
CA ARG A 23 -3.25 -12.79 2.44
C ARG A 23 -3.05 -11.55 3.32
N PRO A 24 -3.70 -11.46 4.49
CA PRO A 24 -3.42 -10.42 5.46
C PRO A 24 -1.97 -10.45 5.90
N THR A 25 -1.21 -9.41 5.54
CA THR A 25 0.24 -9.31 5.72
C THR A 25 0.54 -8.12 6.64
N PRO A 26 1.49 -8.25 7.58
CA PRO A 26 1.97 -7.10 8.33
C PRO A 26 2.76 -6.16 7.40
N LEU A 27 2.35 -4.92 7.33
CA LEU A 27 2.97 -3.83 6.57
C LEU A 27 3.51 -2.80 7.54
N TYR A 28 4.70 -2.29 7.27
CA TYR A 28 5.24 -1.12 7.97
C TYR A 28 4.94 0.13 7.16
N THR A 29 4.34 1.11 7.85
CA THR A 29 3.90 2.38 7.28
C THR A 29 4.45 3.53 8.10
N GLU A 30 4.37 4.75 7.58
CA GLU A 30 4.74 5.96 8.33
C GLU A 30 3.94 6.14 9.63
N SER A 31 2.74 5.56 9.71
CA SER A 31 1.89 5.58 10.92
C SER A 31 2.07 4.33 11.80
N GLY A 32 3.14 3.56 11.59
CA GLY A 32 3.43 2.33 12.33
C GLY A 32 2.95 1.05 11.64
N PRO A 33 3.02 -0.10 12.34
CA PRO A 33 2.65 -1.39 11.78
C PRO A 33 1.13 -1.49 11.56
N LYS A 34 0.74 -1.91 10.37
CA LYS A 34 -0.65 -2.17 9.98
C LYS A 34 -0.75 -3.58 9.42
N ARG A 35 -1.89 -4.24 9.61
CA ARG A 35 -2.16 -5.52 8.96
C ARG A 35 -3.19 -5.30 7.88
N ALA A 36 -2.84 -5.64 6.64
CA ALA A 36 -3.74 -5.48 5.51
C ALA A 36 -3.51 -6.59 4.49
N ARG A 37 -4.57 -6.94 3.77
CA ARG A 37 -4.49 -7.78 2.58
C ARG A 37 -4.46 -6.93 1.33
N TYR A 38 -5.22 -5.83 1.33
CA TYR A 38 -5.37 -4.95 0.20
C TYR A 38 -4.69 -3.62 0.50
N LEU A 39 -3.81 -3.18 -0.40
CA LEU A 39 -3.30 -1.82 -0.41
C LEU A 39 -4.03 -1.05 -1.49
N LEU A 40 -4.75 0.00 -1.08
CA LEU A 40 -5.49 0.85 -1.99
C LEU A 40 -4.89 2.24 -1.97
N VAL A 41 -4.43 2.71 -3.11
CA VAL A 41 -3.79 4.02 -3.25
C VAL A 41 -4.52 4.81 -4.32
N GLY A 42 -4.86 6.06 -4.00
CA GLY A 42 -5.61 6.94 -4.87
C GLY A 42 -6.92 7.42 -4.26
N ARG A 43 -7.51 8.42 -4.91
CA ARG A 43 -8.79 9.00 -4.49
C ARG A 43 -9.93 8.28 -5.17
N LEU A 44 -10.75 7.61 -4.37
CA LEU A 44 -12.00 6.98 -4.79
C LEU A 44 -13.17 7.74 -4.19
N ALA A 45 -14.21 7.95 -5.00
CA ALA A 45 -15.48 8.44 -4.48
C ALA A 45 -16.11 7.37 -3.57
N PRO A 46 -16.88 7.74 -2.54
CA PRO A 46 -17.53 6.79 -1.64
C PRO A 46 -18.36 5.69 -2.37
N PRO A 47 -19.09 5.98 -3.46
CA PRO A 47 -19.79 4.94 -4.21
C PRO A 47 -18.84 3.90 -4.83
N ASP A 48 -17.69 4.33 -5.33
CA ASP A 48 -16.71 3.43 -5.94
C ASP A 48 -16.03 2.58 -4.88
N TRP A 49 -15.84 3.11 -3.68
CA TRP A 49 -15.38 2.35 -2.52
C TRP A 49 -16.27 1.15 -2.23
N CYS A 50 -17.59 1.37 -2.17
CA CYS A 50 -18.55 0.30 -1.92
C CYS A 50 -18.56 -0.74 -3.04
N ARG A 51 -18.39 -0.30 -4.30
CA ARG A 51 -18.36 -1.19 -5.48
C ARG A 51 -17.14 -2.11 -5.53
N LEU A 52 -16.08 -1.83 -4.78
CA LEU A 52 -14.93 -2.73 -4.69
C LEU A 52 -15.27 -4.02 -3.93
N GLY A 53 -16.31 -4.01 -3.09
CA GLY A 53 -16.73 -5.20 -2.34
C GLY A 53 -15.67 -5.73 -1.35
N LEU A 54 -14.69 -4.89 -0.98
CA LEU A 54 -13.58 -5.30 -0.11
C LEU A 54 -13.94 -5.12 1.37
N PRO A 55 -13.49 -6.04 2.24
CA PRO A 55 -13.65 -5.89 3.69
C PRO A 55 -12.77 -4.74 4.18
N ARG A 56 -13.40 -3.69 4.75
CA ARG A 56 -12.73 -2.45 5.18
C ARG A 56 -11.54 -2.69 6.11
N GLU A 57 -11.64 -3.69 6.98
CA GLU A 57 -10.62 -4.00 7.99
C GLU A 57 -9.34 -4.60 7.38
N GLU A 58 -9.41 -5.13 6.16
CA GLU A 58 -8.25 -5.67 5.45
C GLU A 58 -7.69 -4.70 4.41
N VAL A 59 -8.27 -3.50 4.28
CA VAL A 59 -7.86 -2.49 3.30
C VAL A 59 -7.09 -1.38 3.98
N LEU A 60 -5.83 -1.23 3.58
CA LEU A 60 -5.02 -0.07 3.92
C LEU A 60 -5.17 0.98 2.81
N HIS A 61 -5.85 2.09 3.12
CA HIS A 61 -6.15 3.15 2.16
C HIS A 61 -5.22 4.35 2.29
N TYR A 62 -4.59 4.73 1.18
CA TYR A 62 -3.84 5.96 1.01
C TYR A 62 -4.55 6.87 -0.01
N PRO A 63 -5.35 7.87 0.44
CA PRO A 63 -6.10 8.77 -0.43
C PRO A 63 -5.23 9.84 -1.11
N LEU A 64 -4.07 9.45 -1.62
CA LEU A 64 -3.09 10.34 -2.25
C LEU A 64 -3.56 10.74 -3.66
N PRO A 65 -3.37 12.00 -4.07
CA PRO A 65 -3.63 12.44 -5.44
C PRO A 65 -2.47 12.03 -6.35
N ILE A 66 -2.32 10.72 -6.58
CA ILE A 66 -1.27 10.18 -7.44
C ILE A 66 -1.84 9.64 -8.74
N ASP A 67 -1.00 9.61 -9.78
CA ASP A 67 -1.28 8.77 -10.94
C ASP A 67 -1.11 7.30 -10.51
N PRO A 68 -2.17 6.46 -10.59
CA PRO A 68 -2.07 5.05 -10.23
C PRO A 68 -1.11 4.25 -11.12
N LEU A 69 -0.62 4.81 -12.22
CA LEU A 69 0.38 4.19 -13.09
C LEU A 69 1.81 4.64 -12.79
N ASP A 70 1.98 5.70 -12.00
CA ASP A 70 3.29 6.19 -11.57
C ASP A 70 3.73 5.43 -10.32
N PHE A 71 4.11 4.16 -10.49
CA PHE A 71 4.68 3.33 -9.43
C PHE A 71 5.94 2.61 -9.92
N ALA A 72 6.84 2.35 -8.99
CA ALA A 72 8.05 1.59 -9.21
C ALA A 72 8.18 0.44 -8.22
N TRP A 73 8.90 -0.59 -8.64
CA TRP A 73 9.27 -1.72 -7.81
C TRP A 73 10.77 -1.67 -7.55
N GLU A 74 11.14 -1.46 -6.29
CA GLU A 74 12.53 -1.45 -5.83
C GLU A 74 12.76 -2.68 -4.94
N GLY A 75 13.19 -3.77 -5.55
CA GLY A 75 13.31 -5.06 -4.87
C GLY A 75 11.96 -5.53 -4.32
N ALA A 76 11.81 -5.52 -3.00
CA ALA A 76 10.56 -5.87 -2.32
C ALA A 76 9.77 -4.65 -1.80
N THR A 77 10.07 -3.45 -2.30
CA THR A 77 9.41 -2.21 -1.93
C THR A 77 8.57 -1.71 -3.09
N LEU A 78 7.29 -1.43 -2.83
CA LEU A 78 6.45 -0.68 -3.74
C LEU A 78 6.68 0.81 -3.48
N VAL A 79 7.13 1.52 -4.50
CA VAL A 79 7.40 2.96 -4.46
C VAL A 79 6.33 3.67 -5.26
N LEU A 80 5.61 4.56 -4.58
CA LEU A 80 4.62 5.46 -5.13
C LEU A 80 5.04 6.89 -4.80
N PRO A 81 4.60 7.91 -5.57
CA PRO A 81 4.87 9.30 -5.25
C PRO A 81 4.40 9.65 -3.83
N GLY A 82 5.37 9.90 -2.94
CA GLY A 82 5.11 10.22 -1.53
C GLY A 82 4.67 9.04 -0.64
N LEU A 83 4.82 7.79 -1.10
CA LEU A 83 4.54 6.60 -0.27
C LEU A 83 5.48 5.45 -0.62
N ARG A 84 6.13 4.88 0.39
CA ARG A 84 6.88 3.63 0.27
C ARG A 84 6.20 2.54 1.09
N VAL A 85 5.98 1.39 0.48
CA VAL A 85 5.37 0.22 1.14
C VAL A 85 6.38 -0.92 1.13
N TYR A 86 6.86 -1.28 2.32
CA TYR A 86 7.84 -2.34 2.50
C TYR A 86 7.13 -3.66 2.78
N LEU A 87 7.24 -4.60 1.84
CA LEU A 87 6.40 -5.79 1.80
C LEU A 87 7.12 -7.03 2.36
N GLU A 88 8.44 -6.97 2.52
CA GLU A 88 9.26 -7.98 3.21
C GLU A 88 9.54 -7.66 4.69
N GLY A 89 8.95 -6.58 5.22
CA GLY A 89 9.18 -6.12 6.59
C GLY A 89 9.73 -4.70 6.64
N PRO A 90 10.03 -4.15 7.84
CA PRO A 90 10.60 -2.82 7.94
C PRO A 90 11.97 -2.80 7.24
N PRO A 91 12.32 -1.73 6.52
CA PRO A 91 13.66 -1.60 5.97
C PRO A 91 14.66 -1.44 7.12
N GLU A 92 15.92 -1.77 6.86
CA GLU A 92 17.02 -1.57 7.83
C GLU A 92 17.14 -0.11 8.27
N PHE A 93 16.78 0.81 7.37
CA PHE A 93 16.72 2.24 7.62
C PHE A 93 15.50 2.85 6.94
N VAL A 94 14.67 3.56 7.70
CA VAL A 94 13.69 4.51 7.15
C VAL A 94 14.26 5.89 7.41
N GLU A 95 14.45 6.68 6.36
CA GLU A 95 14.74 8.11 6.50
C GLU A 95 13.44 8.80 6.94
N THR A 96 13.08 8.63 8.21
CA THR A 96 11.89 9.20 8.79
C THR A 96 12.19 10.65 9.16
N PRO A 97 11.43 11.64 8.67
CA PRO A 97 11.55 12.99 9.18
C PRO A 97 11.38 13.00 10.70
N TYR A 98 12.26 13.70 11.42
CA TYR A 98 12.31 13.70 12.89
C TYR A 98 10.94 13.89 13.58
N TRP A 99 10.04 14.65 12.95
CA TRP A 99 8.69 14.93 13.46
C TRP A 99 7.69 13.76 13.41
N ALA A 100 7.98 12.69 12.67
CA ALA A 100 7.12 11.50 12.58
C ALA A 100 7.51 10.40 13.58
N TRP A 101 8.49 10.64 14.46
CA TRP A 101 8.85 9.71 15.52
C TRP A 101 7.89 9.86 16.71
N PRO A 102 7.09 8.85 17.07
CA PRO A 102 6.40 8.85 18.35
C PRO A 102 7.46 8.67 19.45
N LEU A 103 7.59 9.67 20.34
CA LEU A 103 8.35 9.56 21.59
C LEU A 103 7.70 8.55 22.54
#